data_AF-A0A2N0Q081-F1
#
_entry.id   AF-A0A2N0Q081-F1
#
_cell.length_a   1.000
_cell.length_b   1.000
_cell.length_c   1.000
_cell.angle_alpha   90.00
_cell.angle_beta   90.00
_cell.angle_gamma   90.00
#
_symmetry.space_group_name_H-M   'P 1'
#
loop_
_entity.id
_entity.type
_entity.pdbx_description
1 polymer ?
#
loop_
_entity_poly.entity_id
_entity_poly.type
_entity_poly.pdbx_seq_one_letter_code
_entity_poly.pdbx_strand_id
1 'polypeptide(L)'
;MNSSMKSLFLVILLLNILLVPIGANVIGIAEFTKHIKGVAKFIFDGEMKIIVNVKDGLDVGLVYPFHIHEFPVRNHNCSTAGGHLDPTNAAVEGKLYMCDPNQPKKCEVGDLSGKYGGLIPNIKGHVHKQINDPFVKIFGSFGIRGRSIVIHKPDLNKTRLDCANIKIVHNHKRSLTRL
;
A
#
# COMPACT_ATOMS: atom_id res chain seq x y z
N MET A 1 -29.65 -24.54 54.92
CA MET A 1 -30.08 -24.73 53.51
C MET A 1 -28.87 -24.59 52.62
N ASN A 2 -28.49 -25.70 51.96
CA ASN A 2 -27.17 -25.94 51.39
C ASN A 2 -26.88 -25.22 50.06
N SER A 3 -25.61 -24.84 49.96
CA SER A 3 -24.85 -24.31 48.83
C SER A 3 -24.84 -25.21 47.58
N SER A 4 -25.84 -25.11 46.69
CA SER A 4 -25.85 -25.93 45.46
C SER A 4 -26.39 -25.27 44.18
N MET A 5 -26.36 -23.94 44.05
CA MET A 5 -26.85 -23.28 42.82
C MET A 5 -26.01 -22.11 42.29
N LYS A 6 -24.80 -21.87 42.83
CA LYS A 6 -23.93 -20.79 42.33
C LYS A 6 -22.87 -21.22 41.33
N SER A 7 -22.75 -22.53 41.04
CA SER A 7 -21.64 -23.06 40.23
C SER A 7 -21.97 -23.28 38.75
N LEU A 8 -23.22 -23.17 38.30
CA LEU A 8 -23.56 -23.47 36.90
C LEU A 8 -23.68 -22.22 36.00
N PHE A 9 -23.92 -21.03 36.58
CA PHE A 9 -23.92 -19.77 35.82
C PHE A 9 -22.52 -19.20 35.58
N LEU A 10 -21.49 -19.64 36.31
CA LEU A 10 -20.13 -19.15 36.15
C LEU A 10 -19.35 -19.88 35.04
N VAL A 11 -19.81 -21.05 34.60
CA VAL A 11 -19.14 -21.83 33.54
C VAL A 11 -19.63 -21.42 32.13
N ILE A 12 -20.85 -20.91 31.99
CA ILE A 12 -21.39 -20.49 30.68
C ILE A 12 -20.96 -19.05 30.30
N LEU A 13 -20.49 -18.22 31.24
CA LEU A 13 -19.95 -16.89 30.92
C LEU A 13 -18.48 -16.91 30.48
N LEU A 14 -17.79 -18.05 30.59
CA LEU A 14 -16.40 -18.21 30.15
C LEU A 14 -16.27 -18.86 28.76
N LEU A 15 -17.37 -19.30 28.13
CA LEU A 15 -17.34 -19.94 26.81
C LEU A 15 -17.79 -19.03 25.65
N ASN A 16 -17.56 -17.72 25.77
CA ASN A 16 -17.62 -16.78 24.64
C ASN A 16 -16.31 -15.98 24.48
N ILE A 17 -15.18 -16.51 24.95
CA ILE A 17 -13.82 -16.01 24.62
C ILE A 17 -13.34 -16.62 23.30
N LEU A 18 -14.20 -16.55 22.28
CA LEU A 18 -13.80 -16.67 20.87
C LEU A 18 -14.35 -15.46 20.13
N LEU A 19 -14.13 -14.27 20.70
CA LEU A 19 -14.09 -13.05 19.92
C LEU A 19 -12.84 -13.14 19.04
N VAL A 20 -13.08 -13.62 17.82
CA VAL A 20 -12.51 -13.21 16.53
C VAL A 20 -11.21 -12.40 16.65
N PRO A 21 -10.12 -12.85 16.00
CA PRO A 21 -8.76 -12.40 16.27
C PRO A 21 -8.63 -10.89 16.24
N ILE A 22 -7.78 -10.37 17.13
CA ILE A 22 -7.35 -8.97 17.16
C ILE A 22 -6.51 -8.71 15.89
N GLY A 23 -7.18 -8.55 14.76
CA GLY A 23 -6.59 -8.07 13.52
C GLY A 23 -6.50 -6.56 13.60
N ALA A 24 -5.39 -6.03 14.13
CA ALA A 24 -5.06 -4.65 13.86
C ALA A 24 -4.84 -4.54 12.35
N ASN A 25 -5.78 -3.91 11.62
CA ASN A 25 -5.58 -3.56 10.22
C ASN A 25 -4.31 -2.71 10.15
N VAL A 26 -3.25 -3.27 9.56
CA VAL A 26 -2.00 -2.55 9.37
C VAL A 26 -2.16 -1.75 8.09
N ILE A 27 -2.07 -0.42 8.23
CA ILE A 27 -2.31 0.52 7.14
C ILE A 27 -1.01 1.23 6.82
N GLY A 28 -0.57 1.18 5.56
CA GLY A 28 0.45 2.08 5.03
C GLY A 28 -0.20 3.35 4.48
N ILE A 29 0.37 4.52 4.78
CA ILE A 29 -0.08 5.80 4.21
C ILE A 29 1.13 6.53 3.64
N ALA A 30 1.03 7.00 2.39
CA ALA A 30 2.00 7.86 1.77
C ALA A 30 1.29 9.12 1.25
N GLU A 31 1.70 10.28 1.75
CA GLU A 31 1.10 11.57 1.41
C GLU A 31 2.01 12.35 0.46
N PHE A 32 1.45 12.73 -0.68
CA PHE A 32 2.09 13.62 -1.65
C PHE A 32 1.71 15.06 -1.30
N THR A 33 2.73 15.88 -1.06
CA THR A 33 2.55 17.27 -0.61
C THR A 33 3.34 18.27 -1.42
N LYS A 34 4.09 17.85 -2.45
CA LYS A 34 4.92 18.72 -3.28
C LYS A 34 4.21 19.06 -4.58
N HIS A 35 4.60 18.43 -5.68
CA HIS A 35 4.05 18.66 -7.00
C HIS A 35 2.63 18.10 -7.13
N ILE A 36 2.36 17.01 -6.41
CA ILE A 36 1.05 16.37 -6.33
C ILE A 36 0.46 16.63 -4.94
N LYS A 37 -0.86 16.85 -4.88
CA LYS A 37 -1.63 16.79 -3.63
C LYS A 37 -2.47 15.54 -3.64
N GLY A 38 -2.10 14.56 -2.81
CA GLY A 38 -2.77 13.26 -2.83
C GLY A 38 -2.29 12.31 -1.75
N VAL A 39 -2.92 11.14 -1.68
CA VAL A 39 -2.61 10.08 -0.72
C VAL A 39 -2.69 8.73 -1.40
N ALA A 40 -1.67 7.90 -1.20
CA ALA A 40 -1.74 6.46 -1.43
C ALA A 40 -1.94 5.75 -0.08
N LYS A 41 -2.99 4.94 0.03
CA LYS A 41 -3.28 4.09 1.19
C LYS A 41 -3.07 2.63 0.82
N PHE A 42 -2.45 1.89 1.72
CA PHE A 42 -2.13 0.48 1.60
C PHE A 42 -2.81 -0.23 2.76
N ILE A 43 -3.77 -1.09 2.48
CA ILE A 43 -4.59 -1.77 3.49
C ILE A 43 -4.41 -3.26 3.27
N PHE A 44 -3.91 -3.96 4.28
CA PHE A 44 -3.72 -5.39 4.19
C PHE A 44 -4.86 -6.14 4.87
N ASP A 45 -5.54 -6.98 4.10
CA ASP A 45 -6.61 -7.88 4.55
C ASP A 45 -6.55 -9.16 3.69
N GLY A 46 -5.60 -10.04 4.01
CA GLY A 46 -5.23 -11.21 3.19
C GLY A 46 -4.39 -10.85 1.95
N GLU A 47 -4.84 -9.85 1.19
CA GLU A 47 -4.13 -9.24 0.07
C GLU A 47 -3.93 -7.73 0.26
N MET A 48 -3.04 -7.12 -0.53
CA MET A 48 -2.79 -5.68 -0.43
C MET A 48 -3.81 -4.92 -1.27
N LYS A 49 -4.70 -4.19 -0.60
CA LYS A 49 -5.54 -3.18 -1.23
C LYS A 49 -4.81 -1.84 -1.26
N ILE A 50 -4.64 -1.28 -2.46
CA ILE A 50 -3.98 0.01 -2.68
C ILE A 50 -5.00 1.00 -3.22
N ILE A 51 -5.15 2.14 -2.54
CA ILE A 51 -6.05 3.22 -2.95
C ILE A 51 -5.23 4.48 -3.16
N VAL A 52 -5.18 4.98 -4.40
CA VAL A 52 -4.51 6.24 -4.75
C VAL A 52 -5.57 7.30 -5.03
N ASN A 53 -5.54 8.36 -4.23
CA ASN A 53 -6.35 9.56 -4.43
C ASN A 53 -5.46 10.75 -4.73
N VAL A 54 -5.62 11.37 -5.89
CA VAL A 54 -4.95 12.63 -6.23
C VAL A 54 -6.01 13.70 -6.42
N LYS A 55 -5.79 14.87 -5.82
CA LYS A 55 -6.69 16.02 -5.90
C LYS A 55 -6.13 17.16 -6.73
N ASP A 56 -4.81 17.20 -6.93
CA ASP A 56 -4.14 18.26 -7.68
C ASP A 56 -2.76 17.80 -8.16
N GLY A 57 -2.24 18.45 -9.20
CA GLY A 57 -0.89 18.25 -9.73
C GLY A 57 -0.76 17.26 -10.89
N LEU A 58 -1.86 16.85 -11.52
CA LEU A 58 -1.86 15.98 -12.70
C LEU A 58 -2.73 16.56 -13.82
N ASP A 59 -2.15 16.67 -15.02
CA ASP A 59 -2.86 17.15 -16.21
C ASP A 59 -3.83 16.12 -16.80
N VAL A 60 -4.99 16.60 -17.23
CA VAL A 60 -6.04 15.79 -17.87
C VAL A 60 -5.58 15.28 -19.24
N GLY A 61 -6.02 14.07 -19.61
CA GLY A 61 -5.69 13.44 -20.90
C GLY A 61 -4.36 12.69 -20.91
N LEU A 62 -3.66 12.62 -19.77
CA LEU A 62 -2.41 11.90 -19.61
C LEU A 62 -2.56 10.68 -18.69
N VAL A 63 -1.64 9.73 -18.82
CA VAL A 63 -1.57 8.50 -18.00
C VAL A 63 -0.26 8.49 -17.23
N TYR A 64 -0.32 8.61 -15.92
CA TYR A 64 0.86 8.73 -15.06
C TYR A 64 1.25 7.36 -14.48
N PRO A 65 2.46 6.85 -14.77
CA PRO A 65 2.97 5.66 -14.12
C PRO A 65 3.24 5.92 -12.64
N PHE A 66 3.10 4.89 -11.82
CA PHE A 66 3.34 4.94 -10.39
C PHE A 66 3.78 3.55 -9.90
N HIS A 67 4.77 3.55 -9.02
CA HIS A 67 5.45 2.34 -8.57
C HIS A 67 5.83 2.43 -7.10
N ILE A 68 5.94 1.29 -6.43
CA ILE A 68 6.60 1.19 -5.13
C ILE A 68 8.09 1.04 -5.39
N HIS A 69 8.90 1.85 -4.72
CA HIS A 69 10.35 1.87 -4.89
C HIS A 69 11.07 1.22 -3.70
N GLU A 70 12.32 0.83 -3.91
CA GLU A 70 13.07 0.03 -2.94
C GLU A 70 13.33 0.75 -1.62
N PHE A 71 13.64 2.03 -1.67
CA PHE A 71 14.14 2.79 -0.53
C PHE A 71 13.21 3.92 -0.13
N PRO A 72 13.33 4.42 1.12
CA PRO A 72 12.64 5.63 1.51
C PRO A 72 13.30 6.84 0.83
N VAL A 73 12.47 7.83 0.50
CA VAL A 73 12.89 9.14 0.01
C VAL A 73 13.52 9.93 1.15
N ARG A 74 14.66 10.58 0.88
CA ARG A 74 15.35 11.49 1.80
C ARG A 74 15.31 12.90 1.23
N ASN A 75 15.10 13.90 2.09
CA ASN A 75 15.09 15.32 1.71
C ASN A 75 14.15 15.65 0.53
N HIS A 76 13.06 14.90 0.37
CA HIS A 76 12.12 15.01 -0.74
C HIS A 76 12.75 14.78 -2.13
N ASN A 77 13.93 14.18 -2.20
CA ASN A 77 14.59 13.84 -3.46
C ASN A 77 14.16 12.45 -3.92
N CYS A 78 13.28 12.39 -4.93
CA CYS A 78 12.75 11.13 -5.44
C CYS A 78 13.82 10.19 -5.99
N SER A 79 14.99 10.69 -6.39
CA SER A 79 16.11 9.86 -6.86
C SER A 79 16.66 8.94 -5.77
N THR A 80 16.51 9.28 -4.48
CA THR A 80 16.99 8.43 -3.39
C THR A 80 16.13 7.19 -3.15
N ALA A 81 14.97 7.07 -3.83
CA ALA A 81 14.09 5.92 -3.70
C ALA A 81 14.67 4.64 -4.34
N GLY A 82 15.74 4.73 -5.14
CA GLY A 82 16.32 3.58 -5.83
C GLY A 82 15.45 3.09 -6.99
N GLY A 83 15.62 1.82 -7.37
CA GLY A 83 14.82 1.16 -8.40
C GLY A 83 13.37 0.89 -7.96
N HIS A 84 12.62 0.21 -8.81
CA HIS A 84 11.33 -0.35 -8.41
C HIS A 84 11.56 -1.47 -7.40
N LEU A 85 10.57 -1.73 -6.54
CA LEU A 85 10.60 -2.87 -5.64
C LEU A 85 10.58 -4.18 -6.45
N ASP A 86 11.73 -4.84 -6.58
CA ASP A 86 11.84 -6.10 -7.33
C ASP A 86 12.65 -7.19 -6.60
N PRO A 87 12.08 -7.79 -5.54
CA PRO A 87 12.74 -8.88 -4.82
C PRO A 87 12.86 -10.18 -5.64
N THR A 88 12.26 -10.22 -6.84
CA THR A 88 12.24 -11.39 -7.72
C THR A 88 13.23 -11.29 -8.88
N ASN A 89 13.90 -10.15 -9.06
CA ASN A 89 14.72 -9.83 -10.22
C ASN A 89 13.96 -10.08 -11.54
N ALA A 90 12.69 -9.68 -11.58
CA ALA A 90 11.87 -9.70 -12.79
C ALA A 90 12.46 -8.78 -13.88
N ALA A 91 12.99 -7.63 -13.48
CA ALA A 91 13.76 -6.76 -14.36
C ALA A 91 15.24 -7.16 -14.33
N VAL A 92 15.69 -7.79 -15.42
CA VAL A 92 17.09 -8.18 -15.59
C VAL A 92 17.88 -7.02 -16.18
N GLU A 93 18.99 -6.65 -15.54
CA GLU A 93 19.89 -5.60 -16.01
C GLU A 93 20.33 -5.85 -17.47
N GLY A 94 20.35 -4.77 -18.26
CA GLY A 94 20.69 -4.84 -19.69
C GLY A 94 19.60 -5.42 -20.60
N LYS A 95 18.44 -5.81 -20.05
CA LYS A 95 17.29 -6.26 -20.84
C LYS A 95 16.13 -5.26 -20.78
N LEU A 96 15.38 -5.18 -21.87
CA LEU A 96 14.13 -4.45 -21.88
C LEU A 96 13.14 -5.17 -20.95
N TYR A 97 12.70 -4.46 -19.91
CA TYR A 97 11.64 -4.93 -19.02
C TYR A 97 10.30 -4.31 -19.44
N MET A 98 9.29 -5.14 -19.58
CA MET A 98 7.88 -4.77 -19.73
C MET A 98 7.02 -5.78 -18.97
N CYS A 99 6.20 -5.29 -18.05
CA CYS A 99 5.21 -6.12 -17.38
C CYS A 99 4.11 -6.53 -18.37
N ASP A 100 3.80 -7.83 -18.41
CA ASP A 100 2.59 -8.34 -19.04
C ASP A 100 1.47 -8.37 -17.99
N PRO A 101 0.42 -7.53 -18.10
CA PRO A 101 -0.68 -7.51 -17.13
C PRO A 101 -1.45 -8.83 -17.06
N ASN A 102 -1.33 -9.73 -18.04
CA ASN A 102 -1.90 -11.08 -17.99
C ASN A 102 -1.05 -12.06 -17.16
N GLN A 103 0.19 -11.68 -16.82
CA GLN A 103 1.11 -12.48 -16.03
C GLN A 103 1.71 -11.65 -14.86
N PRO A 104 0.87 -11.03 -14.00
CA PRO A 104 1.33 -10.05 -13.01
C PRO A 104 2.32 -10.63 -11.99
N LYS A 105 2.31 -11.94 -11.78
CA LYS A 105 3.27 -12.67 -10.94
C LYS A 105 4.72 -12.63 -11.44
N LYS A 106 4.94 -12.29 -12.72
CA LYS A 106 6.26 -12.18 -13.36
C LYS A 106 6.77 -10.75 -13.42
N CYS A 107 5.96 -9.77 -13.03
CA CYS A 107 6.33 -8.36 -13.03
C CYS A 107 7.09 -8.03 -11.74
N GLU A 108 7.84 -6.92 -11.76
CA GLU A 108 8.40 -6.35 -10.53
C GLU A 108 7.26 -6.16 -9.50
N VAL A 109 7.52 -6.50 -8.25
CA VAL A 109 6.50 -6.44 -7.19
C VAL A 109 5.97 -5.01 -7.04
N GLY A 110 6.82 -4.00 -7.22
CA GLY A 110 6.48 -2.59 -7.18
C GLY A 110 5.83 -2.02 -8.44
N ASP A 111 5.77 -2.77 -9.55
CA ASP A 111 5.25 -2.28 -10.83
C ASP A 111 3.72 -2.29 -10.89
N LEU A 112 3.10 -1.38 -10.15
CA LEU A 112 1.64 -1.27 -10.07
C LEU A 112 1.02 -0.81 -11.40
N SER A 113 1.72 0.01 -12.16
CA SER A 113 1.23 0.54 -13.43
C SER A 113 1.29 -0.47 -14.56
N GLY A 114 2.35 -1.26 -14.64
CA GLY A 114 2.44 -2.37 -15.58
C GLY A 114 1.36 -3.43 -15.32
N LYS A 115 1.08 -3.73 -14.04
CA LYS A 115 0.06 -4.72 -13.65
C LYS A 115 -1.37 -4.24 -13.84
N TYR A 116 -1.68 -2.98 -13.50
CA TYR A 116 -3.06 -2.50 -13.35
C TYR A 116 -3.36 -1.20 -14.11
N GLY A 117 -2.46 -0.76 -14.99
CA GLY A 117 -2.52 0.53 -15.68
C GLY A 117 -2.15 1.72 -14.79
N GLY A 118 -1.81 2.86 -15.41
CA GLY A 118 -1.42 4.08 -14.71
C GLY A 118 -2.57 4.81 -13.99
N LEU A 119 -2.24 5.98 -13.44
CA LEU A 119 -3.19 6.95 -12.89
C LEU A 119 -3.73 7.83 -14.01
N ILE A 120 -5.05 7.93 -14.15
CA ILE A 120 -5.71 8.71 -15.20
C ILE A 120 -6.58 9.78 -14.52
N PRO A 121 -6.22 11.08 -14.62
CA PRO A 121 -7.02 12.16 -14.06
C PRO A 121 -8.36 12.29 -14.79
N ASN A 122 -9.43 12.54 -14.02
CA ASN A 122 -10.73 12.91 -14.56
C ASN A 122 -10.74 14.36 -15.06
N ILE A 123 -11.89 14.84 -15.54
CA ILE A 123 -12.03 16.22 -16.06
C ILE A 123 -11.69 17.35 -15.04
N LYS A 124 -11.61 17.03 -13.74
CA LYS A 124 -11.21 17.96 -12.68
C LYS A 124 -9.73 17.82 -12.30
N GLY A 125 -8.95 17.00 -13.01
CA GLY A 125 -7.57 16.68 -12.66
C GLY A 125 -7.44 15.72 -11.47
N HIS A 126 -8.54 15.13 -10.99
CA HIS A 126 -8.51 14.24 -9.83
C HIS A 126 -8.36 12.77 -10.26
N VAL A 127 -7.66 11.98 -9.43
CA VAL A 127 -7.55 10.52 -9.59
C VAL A 127 -8.19 9.83 -8.40
N HIS A 128 -8.94 8.76 -8.68
CA HIS A 128 -9.30 7.73 -7.71
C HIS A 128 -9.02 6.37 -8.33
N LYS A 129 -8.01 5.65 -7.84
CA LYS A 129 -7.66 4.29 -8.30
C LYS A 129 -7.67 3.34 -7.12
N GLN A 130 -8.31 2.18 -7.28
CA GLN A 130 -8.29 1.07 -6.33
C GLN A 130 -7.68 -0.16 -7.01
N ILE A 131 -6.80 -0.85 -6.32
CA ILE A 131 -6.07 -2.03 -6.81
C ILE A 131 -6.06 -3.06 -5.69
N ASN A 132 -6.23 -4.32 -6.05
CA ASN A 132 -5.91 -5.44 -5.18
C ASN A 132 -4.68 -6.15 -5.75
N ASP A 133 -3.60 -6.18 -4.98
CA ASP A 133 -2.32 -6.77 -5.35
C ASP A 133 -1.96 -7.89 -4.36
N PRO A 134 -1.92 -9.17 -4.81
CA PRO A 134 -1.61 -10.28 -3.92
C PRO A 134 -0.11 -10.44 -3.66
N PHE A 135 0.77 -9.73 -4.39
CA PHE A 135 2.22 -9.89 -4.36
C PHE A 135 2.90 -8.89 -3.42
N VAL A 136 2.40 -7.66 -3.34
CA VAL A 136 2.87 -6.64 -2.39
C VAL A 136 2.47 -7.05 -0.97
N LYS A 137 3.44 -7.04 -0.05
CA LYS A 137 3.23 -7.38 1.37
C LYS A 137 3.43 -6.15 2.24
N ILE A 138 3.25 -6.32 3.56
CA ILE A 138 3.54 -5.26 4.53
C ILE A 138 5.03 -5.24 4.88
N PHE A 139 5.59 -6.42 5.17
CA PHE A 139 6.93 -6.60 5.71
C PHE A 139 7.78 -7.50 4.81
N GLY A 140 9.08 -7.56 5.10
CA GLY A 140 10.05 -8.38 4.36
C GLY A 140 10.44 -7.79 3.02
N SER A 141 11.12 -8.58 2.20
CA SER A 141 11.63 -8.15 0.88
C SER A 141 10.51 -7.74 -0.09
N PHE A 142 9.32 -8.32 0.04
CA PHE A 142 8.11 -7.96 -0.72
C PHE A 142 7.29 -6.84 -0.07
N GLY A 143 7.75 -6.34 1.09
CA GLY A 143 6.98 -5.46 1.97
C GLY A 143 7.10 -3.98 1.65
N ILE A 144 6.04 -3.19 1.91
CA ILE A 144 6.05 -1.73 1.78
C ILE A 144 6.72 -0.98 2.95
N ARG A 145 6.96 -1.63 4.09
CA ARG A 145 7.56 -0.97 5.26
C ARG A 145 8.95 -0.44 4.91
N GLY A 146 9.17 0.84 5.22
CA GLY A 146 10.46 1.50 4.98
C GLY A 146 10.69 1.86 3.51
N ARG A 147 9.66 1.77 2.67
CA ARG A 147 9.73 2.06 1.24
C ARG A 147 8.99 3.35 0.89
N SER A 148 9.04 3.72 -0.38
CA SER A 148 8.33 4.87 -0.93
C SER A 148 7.49 4.48 -2.13
N ILE A 149 6.56 5.36 -2.49
CA ILE A 149 5.82 5.31 -3.74
C ILE A 149 6.23 6.54 -4.56
N VAL A 150 6.40 6.35 -5.87
CA VAL A 150 6.76 7.40 -6.82
C VAL A 150 5.71 7.46 -7.90
N ILE A 151 5.31 8.66 -8.30
CA ILE A 151 4.51 8.93 -9.50
C ILE A 151 5.45 9.57 -10.52
N HIS A 152 5.43 9.06 -11.75
CA HIS A 152 6.28 9.51 -12.85
C HIS A 152 5.50 10.38 -13.82
N LYS A 153 6.21 11.25 -14.54
CA LYS A 153 5.66 11.94 -15.72
C LYS A 153 5.37 10.91 -16.83
N PRO A 154 4.41 11.21 -17.72
CA PRO A 154 4.12 10.40 -18.91
C PRO A 154 5.18 10.64 -20.00
N ASP A 155 6.45 10.41 -19.68
CA ASP A 155 7.57 10.59 -20.59
C ASP A 155 8.43 9.32 -20.72
N LEU A 156 9.22 9.25 -21.79
CA LEU A 156 10.12 8.13 -22.05
C LEU A 156 11.35 8.14 -21.12
N ASN A 157 11.64 9.28 -20.48
CA ASN A 157 12.77 9.45 -19.58
C ASN A 157 12.50 8.91 -18.17
N LYS A 158 11.30 8.36 -17.93
CA LYS A 158 10.86 7.83 -16.64
C LYS A 158 11.00 8.87 -15.53
N THR A 159 10.79 10.15 -15.84
CA THR A 159 11.00 11.26 -14.91
C THR A 159 10.13 11.09 -13.68
N ARG A 160 10.71 11.17 -12.48
CA ARG A 160 9.98 11.10 -11.21
C ARG A 160 9.31 12.45 -10.95
N LEU A 161 7.98 12.50 -11.01
CA LEU A 161 7.20 13.73 -10.83
C LEU A 161 7.07 14.09 -9.34
N ASP A 162 6.66 13.12 -8.52
CA ASP A 162 6.58 13.29 -7.07
C ASP A 162 6.73 11.94 -6.37
N CYS A 163 7.02 11.97 -5.07
CA CYS A 163 7.27 10.78 -4.28
C CYS A 163 6.92 10.98 -2.81
N ALA A 164 6.55 9.88 -2.15
CA ALA A 164 6.16 9.90 -0.76
C ALA A 164 6.61 8.64 -0.03
N ASN A 165 7.07 8.80 1.21
CA ASN A 165 7.41 7.68 2.08
C ASN A 165 6.16 6.98 2.61
N ILE A 166 6.15 5.65 2.60
CA ILE A 166 5.06 4.84 3.13
C ILE A 166 5.24 4.70 4.64
N LYS A 167 4.35 5.31 5.41
CA LYS A 167 4.32 5.27 6.87
C LYS A 167 3.35 4.19 7.32
N ILE A 168 3.84 3.24 8.12
CA ILE A 168 3.01 2.20 8.72
C ILE A 168 2.29 2.79 9.94
N VAL A 169 0.97 2.67 9.93
CA VAL A 169 0.07 3.05 11.02
C VAL A 169 -0.53 1.77 11.58
N HIS A 170 -0.32 1.55 12.87
CA HIS A 170 -0.97 0.48 13.61
C HIS A 170 -2.25 1.03 14.22
N ASN A 171 -3.41 0.53 13.79
CA ASN A 171 -4.64 0.80 14.50
C ASN A 171 -4.65 -0.05 15.78
N HIS A 172 -4.01 0.45 16.83
CA HIS A 172 -4.33 -0.03 18.18
C HIS A 172 -5.76 0.40 18.45
N LYS A 173 -6.73 -0.51 18.32
CA LYS A 173 -7.89 -0.45 19.20
C LYS A 173 -7.31 -0.51 20.62
N ARG A 174 -7.11 0.64 21.26
CA ARG A 174 -6.97 0.69 22.71
C ARG A 174 -8.25 0.08 23.23
N SER A 175 -8.17 -1.18 23.67
CA SER A 175 -9.18 -1.74 24.55
C SER A 175 -9.27 -0.78 25.72
N LEU A 176 -10.34 0.03 25.77
CA LEU A 176 -10.70 0.77 26.96
C LEU A 176 -11.16 -0.27 27.97
N THR A 177 -10.19 -0.86 28.65
CA THR A 177 -10.37 -1.58 29.90
C THR A 177 -9.30 -1.05 30.82
N ARG A 178 -9.52 0.17 31.32
CA ARG A 178 -8.90 0.64 32.56
C ARG A 178 -9.96 0.50 33.64
N LEU A 179 -9.66 -0.46 34.53
CA LEU A 179 -9.99 -0.64 35.95
C LEU A 179 -11.20 0.13 36.50
#